data_AF-W7B3M4-F1
#
_entry.id   AF-W7B3M4-F1
#
_cell.length_a   1.000
_cell.length_b   1.000
_cell.length_c   1.000
_cell.angle_alpha   90.00
_cell.angle_beta   90.00
_cell.angle_gamma   90.00
#
_symmetry.space_group_name_H-M   'P 1'
#
loop_
_entity.id
_entity.type
_entity.pdbx_description
1 polymer ?
#
loop_
_entity_poly.entity_id
_entity_poly.type
_entity_poly.pdbx_seq_one_letter_code
_entity_poly.pdbx_strand_id
1 'polypeptide(L)'
;MRKKLSILALLSALFLILSACGTELAEYDPDKPLGEQINYTITGIDAGAGIMLSTQNAIKDYKLDDYNWQLQTSSTAAMTSTLEKAIKDKRPIVVTGWTPHWMFTKFDLKFLKGS
;
A
#
# COMPACT_ATOMS: atom_id res chain seq x y z
N MET A 1 -22.52 -17.77 52.49
CA MET A 1 -22.19 -18.22 51.11
C MET A 1 -22.66 -17.22 50.04
N ARG A 2 -22.22 -15.94 50.03
CA ARG A 2 -22.69 -14.96 49.00
C ARG A 2 -21.63 -13.95 48.49
N LYS A 3 -20.35 -14.07 48.85
CA LYS A 3 -19.31 -13.09 48.47
C LYS A 3 -18.30 -13.57 47.42
N LYS A 4 -18.36 -14.84 46.98
CA LYS A 4 -17.41 -15.39 45.98
C LYS A 4 -17.92 -15.34 44.53
N LEU A 5 -19.19 -14.96 44.31
CA LEU A 5 -19.81 -15.02 42.99
C LEU A 5 -19.60 -13.75 42.14
N SER A 6 -19.29 -12.60 42.75
CA SER A 6 -19.07 -11.34 42.00
C SER A 6 -17.67 -11.20 41.38
N ILE A 7 -16.68 -11.99 41.82
CA ILE A 7 -15.30 -11.86 41.33
C ILE A 7 -15.09 -12.70 40.04
N LEU A 8 -15.89 -13.74 39.83
CA LEU A 8 -15.75 -14.64 38.68
C LEU A 8 -16.36 -14.08 37.38
N ALA A 9 -17.27 -13.10 37.48
CA ALA A 9 -17.91 -12.48 36.32
C ALA A 9 -17.09 -11.33 35.70
N LEU A 10 -16.10 -10.77 36.41
CA LEU A 10 -15.22 -9.74 35.86
C LEU A 10 -14.03 -10.31 35.06
N LEU A 11 -13.62 -11.55 35.31
CA LEU A 11 -12.52 -12.17 34.57
C LEU A 11 -12.90 -12.66 33.16
N SER A 12 -14.19 -12.89 32.89
CA SER A 12 -14.66 -13.34 31.57
C SER A 12 -14.85 -12.20 30.56
N ALA A 13 -14.99 -10.95 31.03
CA ALA A 13 -15.16 -9.79 30.15
C ALA A 13 -13.84 -9.29 29.52
N LEU A 14 -12.68 -9.71 30.04
CA LEU A 14 -11.37 -9.27 29.55
C LEU A 14 -10.88 -10.06 28.32
N PHE A 15 -11.52 -11.17 27.97
CA PHE A 15 -11.11 -12.03 26.84
C PHE A 15 -11.72 -11.64 25.49
N LEU A 16 -12.74 -10.77 25.46
CA LEU A 16 -13.46 -10.42 24.22
C LEU A 16 -12.84 -9.26 23.42
N ILE A 17 -11.78 -8.63 23.92
CA ILE A 17 -11.18 -7.44 23.28
C ILE A 17 -10.06 -7.80 22.29
N LEU A 18 -9.66 -9.07 22.17
CA LEU A 18 -8.49 -9.45 21.36
C LEU A 18 -8.79 -9.89 19.92
N SER A 19 -10.06 -9.92 19.49
CA SER A 19 -10.44 -10.38 18.14
C SER A 19 -10.68 -9.26 17.12
N ALA A 20 -10.42 -8.00 17.45
CA ALA A 20 -10.66 -6.88 16.54
C ALA A 20 -9.43 -6.40 15.75
N CYS A 21 -8.26 -7.04 15.88
CA CYS A 21 -7.11 -6.78 15.00
C CYS A 21 -7.15 -7.69 13.76
N GLY A 22 -8.30 -7.78 13.09
CA GLY A 22 -8.34 -8.16 11.69
C GLY A 22 -8.15 -6.88 10.89
N THR A 23 -6.91 -6.55 10.49
CA THR A 23 -6.71 -5.51 9.48
C THR A 23 -7.40 -5.96 8.20
N GLU A 24 -8.63 -5.50 7.96
CA GLU A 24 -9.24 -5.60 6.65
C GLU A 24 -8.29 -4.92 5.65
N LEU A 25 -7.74 -5.72 4.77
CA LEU A 25 -6.91 -5.24 3.68
C LEU A 25 -7.88 -4.56 2.71
N ALA A 26 -7.83 -3.23 2.62
CA ALA A 26 -8.71 -2.48 1.73
C ALA A 26 -8.44 -2.91 0.28
N GLU A 27 -9.42 -3.58 -0.33
CA GLU A 27 -9.42 -3.87 -1.76
C GLU A 27 -9.55 -2.57 -2.56
N TYR A 28 -9.10 -2.61 -3.81
CA TYR A 28 -9.23 -1.47 -4.72
C TYR A 28 -10.71 -1.15 -5.00
N ASP A 29 -11.10 0.09 -4.71
CA ASP A 29 -12.43 0.63 -4.94
C ASP A 29 -12.39 1.61 -6.13
N PRO A 30 -12.99 1.27 -7.28
CA PRO A 30 -12.97 2.13 -8.47
C PRO A 30 -13.80 3.41 -8.32
N ASP A 31 -14.70 3.48 -7.34
CA ASP A 31 -15.57 4.64 -7.11
C ASP A 31 -14.92 5.68 -6.18
N LYS A 32 -13.76 5.36 -5.58
CA LYS A 32 -12.99 6.26 -4.71
C LYS A 32 -11.71 6.77 -5.39
N PRO A 33 -11.22 7.97 -5.01
CA PRO A 33 -9.93 8.46 -5.49
C PRO A 33 -8.80 7.46 -5.17
N LEU A 34 -7.99 7.12 -6.17
CA LEU A 34 -6.84 6.20 -5.98
C LEU A 34 -5.87 6.73 -4.92
N GLY A 35 -5.60 8.03 -4.92
CA GLY A 35 -4.64 8.67 -4.00
C GLY A 35 -4.92 8.33 -2.54
N GLU A 36 -6.17 8.43 -2.10
CA GLU A 36 -6.55 8.09 -0.72
C GLU A 36 -6.30 6.62 -0.38
N GLN A 37 -6.54 5.72 -1.35
CA GLN A 37 -6.38 4.27 -1.16
C GLN A 37 -4.92 3.83 -1.04
N ILE A 38 -3.98 4.62 -1.57
CA ILE A 38 -2.53 4.35 -1.51
C ILE A 38 -1.75 5.40 -0.72
N ASN A 39 -2.43 6.23 0.08
CA ASN A 39 -1.85 7.33 0.83
C ASN A 39 -0.96 8.24 -0.04
N TYR A 40 -1.40 8.52 -1.26
CA TYR A 40 -0.74 9.39 -2.23
C TYR A 40 0.74 8.99 -2.49
N THR A 41 1.07 7.71 -2.35
CA THR A 41 2.46 7.24 -2.35
C THR A 41 2.76 6.35 -3.55
N ILE A 42 3.74 6.76 -4.35
CA ILE A 42 4.33 5.94 -5.42
C ILE A 42 5.54 5.20 -4.82
N THR A 43 5.54 3.87 -4.90
CA THR A 43 6.67 3.05 -4.42
C THR A 43 7.76 3.03 -5.49
N GLY A 44 8.84 3.77 -5.23
CA GLY A 44 10.00 3.88 -6.11
C GLY A 44 11.02 2.77 -5.90
N ILE A 45 12.22 3.01 -6.42
CA ILE A 45 13.41 2.17 -6.25
C ILE A 45 14.55 3.03 -5.68
N ASP A 46 15.79 2.67 -5.99
CA ASP A 46 16.99 3.37 -5.57
C ASP A 46 17.00 4.82 -6.07
N ALA A 47 17.26 5.80 -5.20
CA ALA A 47 17.17 7.23 -5.51
C ALA A 47 18.03 7.69 -6.71
N GLY A 48 19.12 6.97 -7.00
CA GLY A 48 20.01 7.26 -8.13
C GLY A 48 19.53 6.70 -9.48
N ALA A 49 18.44 5.93 -9.52
CA ALA A 49 17.95 5.35 -10.75
C ALA A 49 17.29 6.40 -11.65
N GLY A 50 17.55 6.36 -12.96
CA GLY A 50 16.99 7.33 -13.91
C GLY A 50 15.46 7.41 -13.91
N ILE A 51 14.78 6.28 -13.64
CA ILE A 51 13.31 6.24 -13.53
C ILE A 51 12.78 7.06 -12.34
N MET A 52 13.56 7.23 -11.26
CA MET A 52 13.18 8.08 -10.13
C MET A 52 13.13 9.54 -10.54
N LEU A 53 14.10 10.00 -11.34
CA LEU A 53 14.10 11.35 -11.89
C LEU A 53 12.91 11.56 -12.84
N SER A 54 12.67 10.62 -13.76
CA SER A 54 11.51 10.70 -14.66
C SER A 54 10.19 10.73 -13.89
N THR A 55 10.07 9.93 -12.83
CA THR A 55 8.87 9.91 -11.97
C THR A 55 8.72 11.21 -11.20
N GLN A 56 9.81 11.77 -10.67
CA GLN A 56 9.79 13.06 -9.98
C GLN A 56 9.38 14.21 -10.91
N ASN A 57 9.80 14.16 -12.18
CA ASN A 57 9.36 15.11 -13.21
C ASN A 57 7.88 14.93 -13.52
N ALA A 58 7.41 13.69 -13.73
CA ALA A 58 6.00 13.41 -13.95
C ALA A 58 5.12 13.93 -12.79
N ILE A 59 5.54 13.75 -11.52
CA ILE A 59 4.83 14.31 -10.36
C ILE A 59 4.64 15.83 -10.50
N LYS A 60 5.66 16.56 -10.97
CA LYS A 60 5.59 18.01 -11.18
C LYS A 60 4.75 18.38 -12.41
N ASP A 61 4.96 17.70 -13.53
CA ASP A 61 4.28 17.98 -14.80
C ASP A 61 2.77 17.76 -14.68
N TYR A 62 2.37 16.77 -13.88
CA TYR A 62 0.98 16.48 -13.55
C TYR A 62 0.45 17.22 -12.31
N LYS A 63 1.26 18.09 -11.69
CA LYS A 63 0.91 18.85 -10.48
C LYS A 63 0.40 17.97 -9.34
N LEU A 64 0.95 16.77 -9.22
CA LEU A 64 0.54 15.81 -8.19
C LEU A 64 1.06 16.21 -6.81
N ASP A 65 2.12 17.01 -6.76
CA ASP A 65 2.63 17.65 -5.54
C ASP A 65 1.60 18.60 -4.90
N ASP A 66 0.80 19.31 -5.70
CA ASP A 66 -0.33 20.12 -5.20
C ASP A 66 -1.38 19.27 -4.44
N TYR A 67 -1.40 17.96 -4.69
CA TYR A 67 -2.28 16.98 -4.06
C TYR A 67 -1.56 16.02 -3.10
N ASN A 68 -0.37 16.39 -2.61
CA ASN A 68 0.44 15.61 -1.66
C ASN A 68 0.91 14.24 -2.19
N TRP A 69 1.03 14.05 -3.50
CA TRP A 69 1.68 12.86 -4.03
C TRP A 69 3.17 12.87 -3.77
N GLN A 70 3.68 11.73 -3.32
CA GLN A 70 5.10 11.55 -3.00
C GLN A 70 5.68 10.30 -3.65
N LEU A 71 6.96 10.40 -4.01
CA LEU A 71 7.76 9.29 -4.46
C LEU A 71 8.56 8.74 -3.28
N GLN A 72 8.21 7.53 -2.83
CA GLN A 72 8.94 6.85 -1.76
C GLN A 72 10.18 6.15 -2.33
N THR A 73 11.37 6.56 -1.88
CA THR A 73 12.62 5.87 -2.16
C THR A 73 12.64 4.47 -1.52
N SER A 74 13.15 3.49 -2.26
CA SER A 74 13.25 2.09 -1.82
C SER A 74 14.45 1.43 -2.50
N SER A 75 14.35 0.14 -2.83
CA SER A 75 15.24 -0.56 -3.76
C SER A 75 14.41 -1.39 -4.74
N THR A 76 15.01 -1.80 -5.85
CA THR A 76 14.32 -2.68 -6.81
C THR A 76 13.77 -3.96 -6.16
N ALA A 77 14.53 -4.58 -5.25
CA ALA A 77 14.11 -5.80 -4.56
C ALA A 77 12.97 -5.53 -3.56
N ALA A 78 13.05 -4.43 -2.80
CA ALA A 78 12.00 -4.07 -1.85
C ALA A 78 10.70 -3.66 -2.55
N MET A 79 10.80 -2.90 -3.64
CA MET A 79 9.64 -2.51 -4.46
C MET A 79 8.93 -3.73 -5.05
N THR A 80 9.68 -4.67 -5.65
CA THR A 80 9.08 -5.86 -6.26
C THR A 80 8.48 -6.83 -5.23
N SER A 81 9.08 -6.96 -4.05
CA SER A 81 8.50 -7.69 -2.91
C SER A 81 7.20 -7.04 -2.42
N THR A 82 7.17 -5.71 -2.33
CA THR A 82 5.97 -4.94 -1.93
C THR A 82 4.85 -5.10 -2.96
N LEU A 83 5.19 -5.06 -4.25
CA LEU A 83 4.26 -5.31 -5.36
C LEU A 83 3.68 -6.73 -5.29
N GLU A 84 4.52 -7.75 -5.12
CA GLU A 84 4.07 -9.14 -5.01
C GLU A 84 3.11 -9.33 -3.82
N LYS A 85 3.43 -8.72 -2.67
CA LYS A 85 2.54 -8.72 -1.51
C LYS A 85 1.22 -8.01 -1.80
N ALA A 86 1.25 -6.82 -2.42
CA ALA A 86 0.04 -6.08 -2.74
C ALA A 86 -0.89 -6.85 -3.69
N ILE A 87 -0.33 -7.51 -4.71
CA ILE A 87 -1.09 -8.36 -5.63
C ILE A 87 -1.72 -9.56 -4.90
N LYS A 88 -0.93 -10.27 -4.07
CA LYS A 88 -1.43 -11.40 -3.27
C LYS A 88 -2.57 -10.99 -2.35
N ASP A 89 -2.42 -9.81 -1.74
CA ASP A 89 -3.36 -9.23 -0.78
C ASP A 89 -4.51 -8.47 -1.46
N LYS A 90 -4.55 -8.41 -2.81
CA LYS A 90 -5.51 -7.62 -3.62
C LYS A 90 -5.61 -6.14 -3.21
N ARG A 91 -4.50 -5.56 -2.75
CA ARG A 91 -4.43 -4.15 -2.36
C ARG A 91 -3.96 -3.28 -3.51
N PRO A 92 -4.48 -2.05 -3.65
CA PRO A 92 -3.99 -1.11 -4.64
C PRO A 92 -2.53 -0.71 -4.33
N ILE A 93 -1.73 -0.55 -5.38
CA ILE A 93 -0.35 -0.06 -5.31
C ILE A 93 0.03 0.62 -6.63
N VAL A 94 0.84 1.67 -6.55
CA VAL A 94 1.50 2.29 -7.70
C VAL A 94 3.00 2.19 -7.50
N VAL A 95 3.73 1.73 -8.52
CA VAL A 95 5.18 1.53 -8.48
C VAL A 95 5.86 2.20 -9.67
N THR A 96 7.13 2.52 -9.55
CA THR A 96 7.94 2.92 -10.71
C THR A 96 8.25 1.70 -11.59
N GLY A 97 7.62 1.63 -12.76
CA GLY A 97 7.76 0.50 -13.69
C GLY A 97 8.58 0.84 -14.94
N TRP A 98 9.30 -0.14 -15.49
CA TRP A 98 10.04 -0.02 -16.76
C TRP A 98 9.99 -1.31 -17.58
N THR A 99 10.21 -1.19 -18.88
CA THR A 99 10.35 -2.31 -19.81
C THR A 99 11.71 -2.22 -20.53
N PRO A 100 12.43 -3.33 -20.74
CA PRO A 100 12.10 -4.70 -20.33
C PRO A 100 12.34 -4.95 -18.84
N HIS A 101 11.38 -5.61 -18.17
CA HIS A 101 11.53 -6.12 -16.80
C HIS A 101 10.62 -7.33 -16.55
N TRP A 102 11.11 -8.31 -15.77
CA TRP A 102 10.42 -9.59 -15.52
C TRP A 102 9.06 -9.44 -14.82
N MET A 103 8.84 -8.35 -14.08
CA MET A 103 7.60 -8.13 -13.34
C MET A 103 6.38 -8.00 -14.26
N PHE A 104 6.55 -7.47 -15.47
CA PHE A 104 5.48 -7.39 -16.47
C PHE A 104 5.16 -8.73 -17.13
N THR A 105 6.06 -9.73 -17.00
CA THR A 105 5.81 -11.10 -17.43
C THR A 105 5.20 -11.93 -16.29
N LYS A 106 5.60 -11.67 -15.04
CA LYS A 106 5.11 -12.40 -13.85
C LYS A 106 3.73 -11.93 -13.40
N PHE A 107 3.44 -10.63 -13.53
CA PHE A 107 2.24 -10.00 -13.00
C PHE A 107 1.44 -9.27 -14.09
N ASP A 108 0.12 -9.21 -13.93
CA ASP A 108 -0.77 -8.43 -14.80
C ASP A 108 -0.73 -6.94 -14.41
N LEU A 109 0.31 -6.24 -14.89
CA LEU A 109 0.53 -4.82 -14.63
C LEU A 109 0.10 -3.97 -15.83
N LYS A 110 -0.40 -2.78 -15.55
CA LYS A 110 -0.79 -1.80 -16.57
C LYS A 110 -0.02 -0.50 -16.36
N PHE A 111 0.46 0.09 -17.45
CA PHE A 111 0.95 1.46 -17.42
C PHE A 111 -0.22 2.43 -17.24
N LEU A 112 -0.02 3.45 -16.39
CA LEU A 112 -0.96 4.55 -16.27
C LEU A 112 -0.83 5.44 -17.51
N LYS A 113 -1.97 5.86 -18.08
CA LYS A 113 -1.97 6.74 -19.26
C LYS A 113 -1.33 8.09 -18.89
N GLY A 114 -0.39 8.56 -19.70
CA GLY A 114 0.38 9.79 -19.46
C GLY A 114 1.87 9.56 -19.16
N SER A 115 2.31 8.30 -19.04
CA SER A 115 3.73 7.93 -19.12
C SER A 115 4.26 7.97 -20.56
#